data_AF-A0A953JJA9-F1
#
_entry.id   AF-A0A953JJA9-F1
#
_cell.length_a   1.000
_cell.length_b   1.000
_cell.length_c   1.000
_cell.angle_alpha   90.00
_cell.angle_beta   90.00
_cell.angle_gamma   90.00
#
_symmetry.space_group_name_H-M   'P 1'
#
loop_
_entity.id
_entity.type
_entity.pdbx_description
1 polymer ?
#
loop_
_entity_poly.entity_id
_entity_poly.type
_entity_poly.pdbx_seq_one_letter_code
_entity_poly.pdbx_strand_id
1 'polypeptide(L)'
;MNLLEPTASPLTVVESQIAFSAICGKPVAIFRSHHYALLPWQRWAAAESEPVRILSLDYHTDKHRAFLRYGYRTAVEDCDDRDAVAEQARRTRLEALSARDTGSVAAAVLDLQHDEHIDAALRSGIIDLAFVASHEDQGYLPSNEQLAFDREWQHLDFVEMQIRGLVRPNQNASSTYSIPESRLIILDDDTPRPDEAAYRHWRNQVIDGQFLKDRLDLIERICRTGSVPHLFELPFILDIDLDAFNTRQSMSPEDASVFYDLIRRSIGVTIAQEPNCVRECQIDGERLTAPWLQKQLLNHLRRALC
;
A
#
# COMPACT_ATOMS: atom_id res chain seq x y z
N MET A 1 32.51 5.19 -37.19
CA MET A 1 31.94 5.80 -35.97
C MET A 1 30.53 5.27 -35.83
N ASN A 2 30.33 4.24 -35.01
CA ASN A 2 28.97 3.88 -34.58
C ASN A 2 28.54 4.97 -33.61
N LEU A 3 27.62 5.83 -34.05
CA LEU A 3 26.91 6.73 -33.16
C LEU A 3 26.12 5.82 -32.22
N LEU A 4 26.52 5.78 -30.95
CA LEU A 4 25.71 5.19 -29.88
C LEU A 4 24.35 5.89 -29.95
N GLU A 5 23.28 5.10 -30.14
CA GLU A 5 21.93 5.64 -29.99
C GLU A 5 21.81 6.29 -28.61
N PRO A 6 21.22 7.48 -28.50
CA PRO A 6 21.07 8.13 -27.20
C PRO A 6 20.21 7.23 -26.30
N THR A 7 20.80 6.79 -25.18
CA THR A 7 20.07 6.03 -24.17
C THR A 7 18.90 6.87 -23.68
N ALA A 8 17.68 6.34 -23.75
CA ALA A 8 16.48 7.03 -23.29
C ALA A 8 16.66 7.45 -21.83
N SER A 9 16.20 8.67 -21.47
CA SER A 9 16.28 9.14 -20.09
C SER A 9 15.44 8.24 -19.17
N PRO A 10 15.80 8.11 -17.87
CA PRO A 10 15.00 7.33 -16.92
C PRO A 10 13.52 7.69 -16.93
N LEU A 11 13.21 8.99 -17.06
CA LEU A 11 11.84 9.48 -17.17
C LEU A 11 11.11 8.90 -18.38
N THR A 12 11.74 8.91 -19.56
CA THR A 12 11.13 8.36 -20.78
C THR A 12 10.86 6.87 -20.65
N VAL A 13 11.80 6.13 -20.04
CA VAL A 13 11.66 4.69 -19.80
C VAL A 13 10.47 4.43 -18.87
N VAL A 14 10.40 5.11 -17.73
CA VAL A 14 9.33 4.92 -16.74
C VAL A 14 7.97 5.33 -17.29
N GLU A 15 7.88 6.48 -17.96
CA GLU A 15 6.61 6.94 -18.56
C GLU A 15 6.06 5.96 -19.58
N SER A 16 6.93 5.27 -20.34
CA SER A 16 6.50 4.24 -21.30
C SER A 16 5.81 3.03 -20.64
N GLN A 17 6.00 2.83 -19.34
CA GLN A 17 5.41 1.73 -18.56
C GLN A 17 4.10 2.12 -17.86
N ILE A 18 3.69 3.39 -17.95
CA ILE A 18 2.52 3.91 -17.25
C ILE A 18 1.51 4.46 -18.26
N ALA A 19 0.32 3.87 -18.28
CA ALA A 19 -0.81 4.38 -19.03
C ALA A 19 -1.53 5.46 -18.21
N PHE A 20 -1.21 6.72 -18.45
CA PHE A 20 -1.95 7.87 -17.90
C PHE A 20 -3.24 8.09 -18.69
N SER A 21 -4.34 8.30 -17.99
CA SER A 21 -5.65 8.61 -18.55
C SER A 21 -6.48 9.46 -17.59
N ALA A 22 -7.67 9.85 -18.01
CA ALA A 22 -8.66 10.46 -17.13
C ALA A 22 -10.03 9.81 -17.36
N ILE A 23 -10.76 9.56 -16.27
CA ILE A 23 -12.13 9.05 -16.29
C ILE A 23 -13.03 10.11 -15.71
N CYS A 24 -13.87 10.73 -16.54
CA CYS A 24 -14.75 11.83 -16.12
C CYS A 24 -14.00 12.92 -15.32
N GLY A 25 -12.79 13.27 -15.79
CA GLY A 25 -11.92 14.26 -15.17
C GLY A 25 -10.99 13.74 -14.07
N LYS A 26 -11.25 12.57 -13.47
CA LYS A 26 -10.36 11.98 -12.45
C LYS A 26 -9.08 11.43 -13.10
N PRO A 27 -7.87 11.84 -12.68
CA PRO A 27 -6.62 11.24 -13.11
C PRO A 27 -6.54 9.75 -12.74
N VAL A 28 -6.16 8.91 -13.70
CA VAL A 28 -5.95 7.48 -13.51
C VAL A 28 -4.63 7.06 -14.15
N ALA A 29 -3.78 6.35 -13.40
CA ALA A 29 -2.53 5.78 -13.91
C ALA A 29 -2.54 4.25 -13.73
N ILE A 30 -2.28 3.52 -14.81
CA ILE A 30 -2.28 2.05 -14.81
C ILE A 30 -0.90 1.55 -15.24
N PHE A 31 -0.35 0.61 -14.50
CA PHE A 31 0.99 0.07 -14.73
C PHE A 31 1.07 -1.40 -14.35
N ARG A 32 2.08 -2.10 -14.88
CA ARG A 32 2.17 -3.55 -14.74
C ARG A 32 2.66 -4.00 -13.35
N SER A 33 3.62 -3.27 -12.78
CA SER A 33 4.25 -3.62 -11.49
C SER A 33 4.08 -2.48 -10.50
N HIS A 34 3.85 -2.79 -9.24
CA HIS A 34 3.35 -1.82 -8.27
C HIS A 34 4.28 -0.62 -8.05
N HIS A 35 5.59 -0.86 -8.03
CA HIS A 35 6.60 0.20 -7.82
C HIS A 35 6.56 1.37 -8.83
N TYR A 36 5.91 1.20 -9.99
CA TYR A 36 5.68 2.30 -10.93
C TYR A 36 4.73 3.38 -10.39
N ALA A 37 4.00 3.11 -9.30
CA ALA A 37 3.09 4.05 -8.65
C ALA A 37 3.80 5.31 -8.12
N LEU A 38 5.09 5.22 -7.80
CA LEU A 38 5.84 6.34 -7.22
C LEU A 38 5.86 7.58 -8.14
N LEU A 39 5.91 7.40 -9.46
CA LEU A 39 5.92 8.52 -10.42
C LEU A 39 4.57 9.28 -10.46
N PRO A 40 3.40 8.64 -10.68
CA PRO A 40 2.12 9.33 -10.59
C PRO A 40 1.89 9.96 -9.22
N TRP A 41 2.29 9.29 -8.13
CA TRP A 41 2.18 9.87 -6.79
C TRP A 41 2.98 11.16 -6.64
N GLN A 42 4.23 11.17 -7.09
CA GLN A 42 5.04 12.39 -7.08
C GLN A 42 4.41 13.53 -7.89
N ARG A 43 3.88 13.22 -9.08
CA ARG A 43 3.27 14.24 -9.95
C ARG A 43 2.03 14.86 -9.33
N TRP A 44 1.17 14.05 -8.72
CA TRP A 44 -0.05 14.54 -8.10
C TRP A 44 0.25 15.25 -6.78
N ALA A 45 1.15 14.71 -5.96
CA ALA A 45 1.57 15.37 -4.73
C ALA A 45 2.27 16.72 -4.97
N ALA A 46 3.06 16.84 -6.04
CA ALA A 46 3.71 18.11 -6.40
C ALA A 46 2.72 19.21 -6.85
N ALA A 47 1.48 18.85 -7.20
CA ALA A 47 0.43 19.81 -7.56
C ALA A 47 -0.36 20.31 -6.33
N GLU A 48 -0.24 19.63 -5.19
CA GLU A 48 -0.94 19.99 -3.96
C GLU A 48 -0.10 20.92 -3.08
N SER A 49 -0.76 21.86 -2.40
CA SER A 49 -0.11 22.71 -1.39
C SER A 49 -0.04 22.05 -0.01
N GLU A 50 -0.86 21.01 0.19
CA GLU A 50 -0.97 20.26 1.43
C GLU A 50 -0.29 18.89 1.30
N PRO A 51 0.15 18.27 2.40
CA PRO A 51 0.71 16.92 2.38
C PRO A 51 -0.31 15.91 1.83
N VAL A 52 0.15 14.99 0.99
CA VAL A 52 -0.70 13.99 0.34
C VAL A 52 -0.59 12.64 1.04
N ARG A 53 -1.74 11.97 1.21
CA ARG A 53 -1.86 10.63 1.80
C ARG A 53 -2.08 9.55 0.76
N ILE A 54 -1.89 8.31 1.18
CA ILE A 54 -2.29 7.13 0.41
C ILE A 54 -3.24 6.27 1.22
N LEU A 55 -4.30 5.83 0.55
CA LEU A 55 -5.03 4.62 0.92
C LEU A 55 -4.79 3.60 -0.18
N SER A 56 -4.07 2.52 0.14
CA SER A 56 -3.82 1.39 -0.75
C SER A 56 -4.76 0.23 -0.42
N LEU A 57 -5.33 -0.38 -1.46
CA LEU A 57 -6.02 -1.67 -1.40
C LEU A 57 -5.12 -2.70 -2.07
N ASP A 58 -4.67 -3.70 -1.32
CA ASP A 58 -3.63 -4.63 -1.75
C ASP A 58 -3.89 -6.02 -1.16
N TYR A 59 -3.40 -7.07 -1.80
CA TYR A 59 -3.23 -8.35 -1.09
C TYR A 59 -2.08 -8.25 -0.07
N HIS A 60 -0.93 -7.75 -0.50
CA HIS A 60 0.30 -7.64 0.27
C HIS A 60 0.30 -6.39 1.17
N THR A 61 1.35 -6.25 1.97
CA THR A 61 1.45 -5.16 2.94
C THR A 61 2.31 -3.99 2.47
N ASP A 62 3.01 -4.14 1.35
CA ASP A 62 3.89 -3.11 0.78
C ASP A 62 4.92 -2.52 1.77
N LYS A 63 5.37 -3.34 2.74
CA LYS A 63 6.16 -2.86 3.89
C LYS A 63 7.68 -2.96 3.69
N HIS A 64 8.13 -3.32 2.50
CA HIS A 64 9.56 -3.48 2.25
C HIS A 64 10.28 -2.13 2.27
N ARG A 65 11.49 -2.12 2.85
CA ARG A 65 12.31 -0.90 2.94
C ARG A 65 12.73 -0.46 1.54
N ALA A 66 12.66 0.83 1.25
CA ALA A 66 13.04 1.40 -0.03
C ALA A 66 14.45 0.95 -0.44
N PHE A 67 14.59 0.46 -1.69
CA PHE A 67 15.85 0.06 -2.32
C PHE A 67 16.55 -1.15 -1.69
N LEU A 68 15.86 -2.00 -0.93
CA LEU A 68 16.45 -3.18 -0.30
C LEU A 68 17.12 -4.09 -1.33
N ARG A 69 16.41 -4.43 -2.42
CA ARG A 69 16.94 -5.25 -3.50
C ARG A 69 18.06 -4.56 -4.27
N TYR A 70 17.94 -3.25 -4.50
CA TYR A 70 19.01 -2.46 -5.11
C TYR A 70 20.30 -2.55 -4.30
N GLY A 71 20.24 -2.36 -2.98
CA GLY A 71 21.41 -2.45 -2.10
C GLY A 71 22.16 -3.78 -2.24
N TYR A 72 21.44 -4.90 -2.22
CA TYR A 72 22.05 -6.24 -2.38
C TYR A 72 22.57 -6.55 -3.78
N ARG A 73 22.02 -5.93 -4.84
CA ARG A 73 22.55 -6.02 -6.20
C ARG A 73 23.82 -5.19 -6.39
N THR A 74 23.92 -4.06 -5.68
CA THR A 74 25.08 -3.16 -5.76
C THR A 74 26.22 -3.60 -4.84
N ALA A 75 25.93 -4.34 -3.77
CA ALA A 75 26.95 -4.92 -2.91
C ALA A 75 27.78 -5.96 -3.69
N VAL A 76 29.09 -5.73 -3.76
CA VAL A 76 30.06 -6.64 -4.42
C VAL A 76 30.05 -8.00 -3.71
N GLU A 77 30.14 -9.10 -4.46
CA GLU A 77 30.05 -10.46 -3.90
C GLU A 77 31.15 -10.79 -2.87
N ASP A 78 32.33 -10.17 -2.98
CA ASP A 78 33.53 -10.44 -2.17
C ASP A 78 33.82 -9.38 -1.08
N CYS A 79 32.82 -8.65 -0.57
CA CYS A 79 33.04 -7.71 0.55
C CYS A 79 32.90 -8.38 1.93
N ASP A 80 33.73 -7.97 2.89
CA ASP A 80 33.77 -8.53 4.26
C ASP A 80 32.42 -8.45 5.01
N ASP A 81 31.61 -7.42 4.74
CA ASP A 81 30.27 -7.23 5.30
C ASP A 81 29.29 -6.77 4.22
N ARG A 82 28.63 -7.74 3.59
CA ARG A 82 27.67 -7.49 2.50
C ARG A 82 26.44 -6.70 2.96
N ASP A 83 25.99 -6.92 4.19
CA ASP A 83 24.80 -6.25 4.72
C ASP A 83 25.08 -4.77 4.97
N ALA A 84 26.23 -4.43 5.55
CA ALA A 84 26.63 -3.03 5.74
C ALA A 84 26.80 -2.29 4.41
N VAL A 85 27.41 -2.94 3.40
CA VAL A 85 27.57 -2.36 2.06
C VAL A 85 26.22 -2.16 1.37
N ALA A 86 25.33 -3.16 1.45
CA ALA A 86 23.99 -3.08 0.88
C ALA A 86 23.16 -1.96 1.54
N GLU A 87 23.21 -1.84 2.88
CA GLU A 87 22.54 -0.77 3.61
C GLU A 87 23.10 0.60 3.24
N GLN A 88 24.41 0.74 3.09
CA GLN A 88 25.01 2.00 2.65
C GLN A 88 24.57 2.38 1.23
N ALA A 89 24.56 1.42 0.29
CA ALA A 89 24.08 1.65 -1.06
C ALA A 89 22.60 2.07 -1.09
N ARG A 90 21.77 1.40 -0.27
CA ARG A 90 20.36 1.72 -0.08
C ARG A 90 20.15 3.15 0.44
N ARG A 91 20.89 3.55 1.48
CA ARG A 91 20.84 4.90 2.06
C ARG A 91 21.26 5.98 1.07
N THR A 92 22.39 5.78 0.39
CA THR A 92 22.86 6.70 -0.65
C THR A 92 21.81 6.86 -1.75
N ARG A 93 21.16 5.75 -2.16
CA ARG A 93 20.14 5.80 -3.20
C ARG A 93 18.89 6.57 -2.77
N LEU A 94 18.49 6.38 -1.51
CA LEU A 94 17.37 7.09 -0.89
C LEU A 94 17.67 8.59 -0.72
N GLU A 95 18.88 8.97 -0.33
CA GLU A 95 19.31 10.37 -0.23
C GLU A 95 19.31 11.08 -1.59
N ALA A 96 19.52 10.34 -2.68
CA ALA A 96 19.43 10.86 -4.05
C ALA A 96 18.00 11.01 -4.56
N LEU A 97 16.98 10.45 -3.89
CA LEU A 97 15.58 10.59 -4.26
C LEU A 97 15.02 11.91 -3.70
N SER A 98 14.54 12.78 -4.58
CA SER A 98 13.92 14.05 -4.20
C SER A 98 12.49 14.13 -4.72
N ALA A 99 11.53 14.40 -3.82
CA ALA A 99 10.13 14.60 -4.17
C ALA A 99 9.89 15.75 -5.18
N ARG A 100 10.84 16.67 -5.30
CA ARG A 100 10.76 17.84 -6.18
C ARG A 100 11.41 17.64 -7.54
N ASP A 101 12.19 16.57 -7.70
CA ASP A 101 12.87 16.26 -8.96
C ASP A 101 12.30 14.97 -9.57
N THR A 102 11.41 15.15 -10.54
CA THR A 102 10.81 14.06 -11.32
C THR A 102 11.86 13.17 -12.01
N GLY A 103 13.02 13.70 -12.37
CA GLY A 103 14.13 12.91 -12.92
C GLY A 103 14.70 11.93 -11.89
N SER A 104 14.93 12.40 -10.66
CA SER A 104 15.37 11.55 -9.54
C SER A 104 14.35 10.47 -9.19
N VAL A 105 13.06 10.80 -9.24
CA VAL A 105 11.95 9.87 -8.97
C VAL A 105 11.87 8.80 -10.05
N ALA A 106 11.96 9.19 -11.32
CA ALA A 106 11.98 8.22 -12.40
C ALA A 106 13.21 7.29 -12.31
N ALA A 107 14.38 7.82 -11.98
CA ALA A 107 15.53 6.97 -11.72
C ALA A 107 15.29 6.03 -10.53
N ALA A 108 14.60 6.47 -9.48
CA ALA A 108 14.30 5.65 -8.31
C ALA A 108 13.35 4.51 -8.64
N VAL A 109 12.30 4.77 -9.44
CA VAL A 109 11.37 3.74 -9.91
C VAL A 109 12.10 2.58 -10.58
N LEU A 110 13.15 2.83 -11.37
CA LEU A 110 13.91 1.76 -12.03
C LEU A 110 14.73 0.89 -11.08
N ASP A 111 15.06 1.41 -9.90
CA ASP A 111 15.86 0.70 -8.90
C ASP A 111 15.01 -0.04 -7.86
N LEU A 112 13.80 0.48 -7.61
CA LEU A 112 12.80 -0.14 -6.74
C LEU A 112 12.29 -1.45 -7.32
N GLN A 113 12.01 -2.39 -6.43
CA GLN A 113 11.32 -3.64 -6.75
C GLN A 113 10.32 -3.96 -5.64
N HIS A 114 9.41 -4.90 -5.86
CA HIS A 114 8.63 -5.60 -4.84
C HIS A 114 8.32 -4.79 -3.57
N ASP A 115 7.18 -4.11 -3.52
CA ASP A 115 6.66 -3.56 -2.26
C ASP A 115 7.51 -2.45 -1.60
N GLU A 116 8.58 -1.97 -2.26
CA GLU A 116 9.51 -0.98 -1.69
C GLU A 116 9.05 0.49 -1.85
N HIS A 117 8.01 0.71 -2.65
CA HIS A 117 7.68 2.03 -3.18
C HIS A 117 6.94 2.93 -2.17
N ILE A 118 6.18 2.36 -1.23
CA ILE A 118 5.55 3.11 -0.15
C ILE A 118 6.59 3.69 0.82
N ASP A 119 7.55 2.89 1.28
CA ASP A 119 8.66 3.41 2.12
C ASP A 119 9.46 4.46 1.34
N ALA A 120 9.71 4.28 0.04
CA ALA A 120 10.40 5.28 -0.77
C ALA A 120 9.63 6.62 -0.83
N ALA A 121 8.31 6.58 -0.99
CA ALA A 121 7.45 7.76 -1.02
C ALA A 121 7.43 8.49 0.33
N LEU A 122 7.30 7.75 1.44
CA LEU A 122 7.28 8.31 2.79
C LEU A 122 8.62 8.95 3.17
N ARG A 123 9.73 8.26 2.88
CA ARG A 123 11.08 8.72 3.23
C ARG A 123 11.55 9.91 2.41
N SER A 124 11.04 10.07 1.19
CA SER A 124 11.34 11.22 0.32
C SER A 124 10.39 12.40 0.52
N GLY A 125 9.32 12.23 1.32
CA GLY A 125 8.30 13.25 1.55
C GLY A 125 7.37 13.48 0.36
N ILE A 126 7.26 12.52 -0.57
CA ILE A 126 6.24 12.55 -1.63
C ILE A 126 4.85 12.40 -1.01
N ILE A 127 4.72 11.57 0.02
CA ILE A 127 3.50 11.38 0.80
C ILE A 127 3.81 11.52 2.30
N ASP A 128 2.83 11.92 3.10
CA ASP A 128 3.00 12.07 4.55
C ASP A 128 2.62 10.82 5.33
N LEU A 129 1.60 10.07 4.92
CA LEU A 129 1.08 8.91 5.65
C LEU A 129 0.44 7.93 4.67
N ALA A 130 0.71 6.64 4.86
CA ALA A 130 0.14 5.57 4.05
C ALA A 130 -0.69 4.63 4.91
N PHE A 131 -1.90 4.34 4.45
CA PHE A 131 -2.78 3.33 4.98
C PHE A 131 -2.91 2.20 3.97
N VAL A 132 -2.64 0.97 4.37
CA VAL A 132 -2.72 -0.22 3.50
C VAL A 132 -3.78 -1.14 4.05
N ALA A 133 -4.89 -1.32 3.32
CA ALA A 133 -5.86 -2.37 3.58
C ALA A 133 -5.40 -3.63 2.86
N SER A 134 -4.56 -4.41 3.55
CA SER A 134 -4.01 -5.66 3.03
C SER A 134 -4.89 -6.85 3.34
N HIS A 135 -4.72 -7.92 2.58
CA HIS A 135 -5.22 -9.24 2.95
C HIS A 135 -4.15 -10.21 3.51
N GLU A 136 -2.91 -9.79 3.58
CA GLU A 136 -1.88 -10.52 4.32
C GLU A 136 -1.94 -10.11 5.80
N ASP A 137 -2.11 -11.09 6.69
CA ASP A 137 -2.38 -10.91 8.12
C ASP A 137 -1.13 -10.55 8.96
N GLN A 138 -0.14 -9.87 8.35
CA GLN A 138 1.14 -9.61 9.00
C GLN A 138 1.50 -8.14 9.13
N GLY A 139 1.54 -7.67 10.38
CA GLY A 139 2.09 -6.36 10.71
C GLY A 139 1.05 -5.25 10.82
N TYR A 140 -0.21 -5.60 11.10
CA TYR A 140 -1.23 -4.62 11.48
C TYR A 140 -0.75 -3.75 12.64
N LEU A 141 -1.26 -2.51 12.72
CA LEU A 141 -0.91 -1.60 13.80
C LEU A 141 -1.59 -2.04 15.12
N PRO A 142 -0.84 -2.54 16.12
CA PRO A 142 -1.44 -2.83 17.43
C PRO A 142 -1.85 -1.52 18.12
N SER A 143 -2.90 -1.60 18.94
CA SER A 143 -3.27 -0.49 19.83
C SER A 143 -2.21 -0.26 20.90
N ASN A 144 -2.17 0.94 21.47
CA ASN A 144 -1.27 1.28 22.57
C ASN A 144 -1.52 0.38 23.79
N GLU A 145 -2.77 -0.06 24.01
CA GLU A 145 -3.14 -0.99 25.08
C GLU A 145 -2.56 -2.38 24.82
N GLN A 146 -2.61 -2.87 23.58
CA GLN A 146 -1.97 -4.11 23.18
C GLN A 146 -0.44 -4.01 23.34
N LEU A 147 0.18 -2.91 22.90
CA LEU A 147 1.62 -2.68 23.06
C LEU A 147 2.04 -2.61 24.53
N ALA A 148 1.23 -1.99 25.40
CA ALA A 148 1.48 -1.94 26.83
C ALA A 148 1.43 -3.34 27.45
N PHE A 149 0.41 -4.12 27.11
CA PHE A 149 0.27 -5.51 27.52
C PHE A 149 1.45 -6.36 27.04
N ASP A 150 1.79 -6.29 25.76
CA ASP A 150 2.89 -7.06 25.15
C ASP A 150 4.23 -6.72 25.83
N ARG A 151 4.49 -5.45 26.16
CA ARG A 151 5.70 -5.05 26.90
C ARG A 151 5.74 -5.55 28.35
N GLU A 152 4.61 -5.53 29.04
CA GLU A 152 4.51 -5.99 30.42
C GLU A 152 4.77 -7.50 30.50
N TRP A 153 4.26 -8.26 29.54
CA TRP A 153 4.25 -9.72 29.57
C TRP A 153 5.21 -10.39 28.58
N GLN A 154 6.08 -9.65 27.88
CA GLN A 154 7.04 -10.17 26.90
C GLN A 154 7.96 -11.29 27.40
N HIS A 155 8.10 -11.43 28.72
CA HIS A 155 8.97 -12.41 29.37
C HIS A 155 8.27 -13.74 29.66
N LEU A 156 6.94 -13.80 29.51
CA LEU A 156 6.14 -14.99 29.71
C LEU A 156 5.92 -15.71 28.38
N ASP A 157 5.90 -17.04 28.40
CA ASP A 157 5.40 -17.81 27.27
C ASP A 157 3.87 -17.93 27.30
N PHE A 158 3.30 -18.45 26.21
CA PHE A 158 1.86 -18.61 26.06
C PHE A 158 1.23 -19.48 27.16
N VAL A 159 1.92 -20.53 27.61
CA VAL A 159 1.41 -21.43 28.65
C VAL A 159 1.35 -20.71 29.98
N GLU A 160 2.39 -19.95 30.32
CA GLU A 160 2.44 -19.18 31.56
C GLU A 160 1.37 -18.07 31.59
N MET A 161 1.15 -17.41 30.45
CA MET A 161 0.06 -16.43 30.32
C MET A 161 -1.32 -17.08 30.56
N GLN A 162 -1.56 -18.27 30.00
CA GLN A 162 -2.81 -19.00 30.21
C GLN A 162 -3.01 -19.42 31.67
N ILE A 163 -1.96 -19.92 32.34
CA ILE A 163 -2.01 -20.28 33.77
C ILE A 163 -2.39 -19.08 34.63
N ARG A 164 -1.92 -17.88 34.26
CA ARG A 164 -2.19 -16.62 34.95
C ARG A 164 -3.51 -15.97 34.54
N GLY A 165 -4.24 -16.53 33.57
CA GLY A 165 -5.49 -15.96 33.06
C GLY A 165 -5.33 -14.61 32.36
N LEU A 166 -4.14 -14.33 31.82
CA LEU A 166 -3.85 -13.09 31.11
C LEU A 166 -4.45 -13.14 29.70
N VAL A 167 -5.26 -12.15 29.36
CA VAL A 167 -5.90 -12.02 28.05
C VAL A 167 -5.43 -10.71 27.40
N ARG A 168 -4.81 -10.84 26.23
CA ARG A 168 -4.40 -9.67 25.43
C ARG A 168 -5.64 -8.86 25.05
N PRO A 169 -5.65 -7.53 25.23
CA PRO A 169 -6.80 -6.70 24.87
C PRO A 169 -7.17 -6.81 23.39
N ASN A 170 -8.45 -6.99 23.10
CA ASN A 170 -8.97 -6.88 21.73
C ASN A 170 -9.09 -5.40 21.34
N GLN A 171 -8.83 -5.10 20.07
CA GLN A 171 -9.07 -3.78 19.52
C GLN A 171 -10.57 -3.45 19.53
N ASN A 172 -10.91 -2.25 19.96
CA ASN A 172 -12.30 -1.80 20.06
C ASN A 172 -12.39 -0.27 19.97
N ALA A 173 -13.62 0.27 20.00
CA ALA A 173 -13.89 1.70 19.84
C ALA A 173 -13.14 2.64 20.81
N SER A 174 -12.66 2.12 21.94
CA SER A 174 -11.90 2.88 22.94
C SER A 174 -10.37 2.74 22.81
N SER A 175 -9.88 1.84 21.95
CA SER A 175 -8.44 1.64 21.69
C SER A 175 -7.77 2.93 21.21
N THR A 176 -6.56 3.15 21.68
CA THR A 176 -5.73 4.29 21.29
C THR A 176 -4.54 3.84 20.44
N TYR A 177 -4.07 4.73 19.57
CA TYR A 177 -2.98 4.45 18.64
C TYR A 177 -2.01 5.61 18.58
N SER A 178 -0.73 5.27 18.43
CA SER A 178 0.34 6.21 18.12
C SER A 178 0.73 6.05 16.64
N ILE A 179 1.05 7.16 15.96
CA ILE A 179 1.54 7.08 14.58
C ILE A 179 2.95 6.47 14.59
N PRO A 180 3.20 5.36 13.85
CA PRO A 180 4.51 4.73 13.83
C PRO A 180 5.55 5.62 13.14
N GLU A 181 6.83 5.47 13.50
CA GLU A 181 7.94 6.20 12.86
C GLU A 181 8.06 5.93 11.35
N SER A 182 7.64 4.74 10.91
CA SER A 182 7.56 4.39 9.49
C SER A 182 6.52 5.23 8.76
N ARG A 183 5.47 5.70 9.45
CA ARG A 183 4.30 6.37 8.88
C ARG A 183 3.54 5.52 7.84
N LEU A 184 3.79 4.21 7.88
CA LEU A 184 3.06 3.17 7.16
C LEU A 184 2.18 2.43 8.16
N ILE A 185 0.89 2.33 7.86
CA ILE A 185 -0.12 1.75 8.74
C ILE A 185 -0.86 0.66 7.97
N ILE A 186 -0.68 -0.59 8.39
CA ILE A 186 -1.41 -1.74 7.86
C ILE A 186 -2.72 -1.88 8.65
N LEU A 187 -3.84 -1.90 7.93
CA LEU A 187 -5.19 -1.93 8.45
C LEU A 187 -5.72 -3.36 8.47
N ASP A 188 -5.64 -4.00 9.63
CA ASP A 188 -6.33 -5.27 9.90
C ASP A 188 -7.05 -5.19 11.24
N ASP A 189 -8.03 -6.07 11.45
CA ASP A 189 -8.93 -6.04 12.60
C ASP A 189 -8.72 -7.19 13.60
N ASP A 190 -7.64 -7.99 13.46
CA ASP A 190 -7.31 -9.16 14.31
C ASP A 190 -8.48 -10.16 14.39
N THR A 191 -9.43 -10.10 13.45
CA THR A 191 -10.65 -10.91 13.49
C THR A 191 -10.30 -12.34 13.13
N PRO A 192 -10.59 -13.33 14.01
CA PRO A 192 -10.33 -14.72 13.70
C PRO A 192 -11.15 -15.18 12.49
N ARG A 193 -10.50 -15.94 11.61
CA ARG A 193 -11.10 -16.54 10.41
C ARG A 193 -11.09 -18.07 10.60
N PRO A 194 -12.07 -18.64 11.32
CA PRO A 194 -11.98 -20.00 11.86
C PRO A 194 -12.13 -21.10 10.80
N ASP A 195 -12.68 -20.78 9.64
CA ASP A 195 -12.91 -21.73 8.55
C ASP A 195 -12.77 -21.08 7.17
N GLU A 196 -12.78 -21.92 6.13
CA GLU A 196 -12.65 -21.50 4.73
C GLU A 196 -13.80 -20.58 4.28
N ALA A 197 -15.00 -20.73 4.85
CA ALA A 197 -16.16 -19.92 4.47
C ALA A 197 -16.02 -18.49 5.00
N ALA A 198 -15.59 -18.33 6.25
CA ALA A 198 -15.26 -17.05 6.87
C ALA A 198 -14.10 -16.38 6.13
N TYR A 199 -13.05 -17.15 5.79
CA TYR A 199 -11.93 -16.66 5.00
C TYR A 199 -12.39 -16.16 3.62
N ARG A 200 -13.13 -16.98 2.85
CA ARG A 200 -13.67 -16.56 1.53
C ARG A 200 -14.59 -15.36 1.65
N HIS A 201 -15.45 -15.29 2.67
CA HIS A 201 -16.35 -14.16 2.88
C HIS A 201 -15.57 -12.85 3.04
N TRP A 202 -14.54 -12.84 3.87
CA TRP A 202 -13.66 -11.68 4.04
C TRP A 202 -12.97 -11.26 2.72
N ARG A 203 -12.56 -12.24 1.90
CA ARG A 203 -11.94 -12.01 0.57
C ARG A 203 -12.89 -11.44 -0.46
N ASN A 204 -14.19 -11.57 -0.24
CA ASN A 204 -15.22 -10.97 -1.10
C ASN A 204 -15.44 -9.48 -0.80
N GLN A 205 -14.87 -8.94 0.28
CA GLN A 205 -15.32 -7.67 0.86
C GLN A 205 -14.42 -6.46 0.57
N VAL A 206 -13.31 -6.59 -0.18
CA VAL A 206 -12.31 -5.49 -0.33
C VAL A 206 -12.90 -4.13 -0.73
N ILE A 207 -14.00 -4.11 -1.50
CA ILE A 207 -14.74 -2.88 -1.86
C ILE A 207 -16.20 -2.87 -1.38
N ASP A 208 -16.55 -3.77 -0.47
CA ASP A 208 -17.86 -3.80 0.17
C ASP A 208 -18.01 -2.62 1.16
N GLY A 209 -19.20 -2.03 1.18
CA GLY A 209 -19.50 -0.82 1.94
C GLY A 209 -19.23 -0.95 3.44
N GLN A 210 -19.67 -2.05 4.07
CA GLN A 210 -19.50 -2.22 5.51
C GLN A 210 -18.03 -2.46 5.86
N PHE A 211 -17.35 -3.31 5.08
CA PHE A 211 -15.94 -3.59 5.28
C PHE A 211 -15.06 -2.35 5.16
N LEU A 212 -15.23 -1.57 4.08
CA LEU A 212 -14.49 -0.32 3.91
C LEU A 212 -14.83 0.71 4.98
N LYS A 213 -16.10 0.79 5.41
CA LYS A 213 -16.49 1.69 6.50
C LYS A 213 -15.74 1.35 7.79
N ASP A 214 -15.64 0.07 8.15
CA ASP A 214 -14.93 -0.34 9.37
C ASP A 214 -13.42 0.01 9.29
N ARG A 215 -12.82 -0.10 8.11
CA ARG A 215 -11.43 0.35 7.85
C ARG A 215 -11.29 1.87 7.96
N LEU A 216 -12.24 2.64 7.45
CA LEU A 216 -12.25 4.11 7.58
C LEU A 216 -12.46 4.56 9.03
N ASP A 217 -13.35 3.90 9.78
CA ASP A 217 -13.57 4.16 11.20
C ASP A 217 -12.30 3.87 12.03
N LEU A 218 -11.51 2.86 11.63
CA LEU A 218 -10.19 2.58 12.21
C LEU A 218 -9.17 3.68 11.86
N ILE A 219 -9.09 4.10 10.59
CA ILE A 219 -8.22 5.21 10.17
C ILE A 219 -8.53 6.48 10.97
N GLU A 220 -9.82 6.83 11.09
CA GLU A 220 -10.25 8.00 11.87
C GLU A 220 -9.80 7.91 13.33
N ARG A 221 -9.96 6.73 13.95
CA ARG A 221 -9.52 6.49 15.32
C ARG A 221 -8.01 6.65 15.47
N ILE A 222 -7.24 6.05 14.57
CA ILE A 222 -5.77 6.15 14.53
C ILE A 222 -5.33 7.60 14.41
N CYS A 223 -5.90 8.35 13.47
CA CYS A 223 -5.55 9.74 13.24
C CYS A 223 -5.88 10.61 14.46
N ARG A 224 -7.09 10.45 15.00
CA ARG A 224 -7.57 11.20 16.17
C ARG A 224 -6.70 10.96 17.41
N THR A 225 -6.39 9.71 17.74
CA THR A 225 -5.56 9.40 18.93
C THR A 225 -4.09 9.68 18.69
N GLY A 226 -3.63 9.56 17.44
CA GLY A 226 -2.30 9.92 16.99
C GLY A 226 -2.08 11.43 16.81
N SER A 227 -3.13 12.25 17.00
CA SER A 227 -3.10 13.71 16.86
C SER A 227 -2.58 14.20 15.49
N VAL A 228 -3.01 13.52 14.43
CA VAL A 228 -2.76 13.92 13.04
C VAL A 228 -4.09 14.15 12.31
N PRO A 229 -4.12 14.94 11.21
CA PRO A 229 -5.33 15.09 10.40
C PRO A 229 -5.92 13.74 9.98
N HIS A 230 -7.20 13.67 9.65
CA HIS A 230 -7.86 12.46 9.15
C HIS A 230 -7.64 12.28 7.63
N LEU A 231 -7.93 11.10 7.07
CA LEU A 231 -7.74 10.82 5.64
C LEU A 231 -8.43 11.84 4.73
N PHE A 232 -9.66 12.24 5.06
CA PHE A 232 -10.44 13.19 4.26
C PHE A 232 -10.21 14.66 4.59
N GLU A 233 -9.33 14.97 5.55
CA GLU A 233 -8.91 16.35 5.84
C GLU A 233 -7.73 16.79 4.97
N LEU A 234 -7.09 15.86 4.26
CA LEU A 234 -5.97 16.12 3.37
C LEU A 234 -6.23 15.51 1.98
N PRO A 235 -5.54 16.01 0.93
CA PRO A 235 -5.54 15.33 -0.36
C PRO A 235 -5.01 13.90 -0.21
N PHE A 236 -5.64 12.94 -0.88
CA PHE A 236 -5.16 11.55 -0.85
C PHE A 236 -5.27 10.88 -2.20
N ILE A 237 -4.38 9.94 -2.46
CA ILE A 237 -4.39 9.06 -3.63
C ILE A 237 -5.03 7.74 -3.20
N LEU A 238 -5.95 7.23 -4.01
CA LEU A 238 -6.45 5.88 -3.88
C LEU A 238 -5.58 4.97 -4.75
N ASP A 239 -4.78 4.14 -4.12
CA ASP A 239 -3.96 3.15 -4.79
C ASP A 239 -4.62 1.78 -4.73
N ILE A 240 -4.56 1.03 -5.82
CA ILE A 240 -5.27 -0.24 -5.96
C ILE A 240 -4.36 -1.23 -6.67
N ASP A 241 -3.89 -2.25 -5.95
CA ASP A 241 -3.40 -3.47 -6.59
C ASP A 241 -4.59 -4.34 -6.99
N LEU A 242 -4.55 -4.89 -8.21
CA LEU A 242 -5.57 -5.81 -8.67
C LEU A 242 -5.53 -7.13 -7.91
N ASP A 243 -4.41 -7.52 -7.34
CA ASP A 243 -4.34 -8.74 -6.54
C ASP A 243 -5.09 -8.64 -5.20
N ALA A 244 -5.50 -7.44 -4.76
CA ALA A 244 -6.43 -7.23 -3.65
C ALA A 244 -7.82 -7.87 -3.91
N PHE A 245 -8.12 -8.20 -5.17
CA PHE A 245 -9.38 -8.81 -5.57
C PHE A 245 -9.20 -10.30 -5.83
N ASN A 246 -9.54 -11.12 -4.84
CA ASN A 246 -9.22 -12.54 -4.87
C ASN A 246 -10.38 -13.44 -5.29
N THR A 247 -11.57 -12.89 -5.50
CA THR A 247 -12.75 -13.59 -6.01
C THR A 247 -13.48 -12.76 -7.06
N ARG A 248 -14.35 -13.38 -7.87
CA ARG A 248 -15.26 -12.60 -8.74
C ARG A 248 -16.23 -11.74 -7.96
N GLN A 249 -16.66 -12.20 -6.78
CA GLN A 249 -17.61 -11.49 -5.93
C GLN A 249 -17.03 -10.20 -5.37
N SER A 250 -15.72 -10.12 -5.14
CA SER A 250 -15.09 -8.88 -4.69
C SER A 250 -15.15 -7.74 -5.70
N MET A 251 -15.39 -8.04 -6.99
CA MET A 251 -15.67 -7.04 -8.03
C MET A 251 -17.18 -6.80 -8.24
N SER A 252 -18.03 -7.31 -7.36
CA SER A 252 -19.49 -7.17 -7.41
C SER A 252 -20.07 -7.16 -6.00
N PRO A 253 -19.65 -6.19 -5.15
CA PRO A 253 -20.18 -6.08 -3.79
C PRO A 253 -21.68 -5.76 -3.83
N GLU A 254 -22.37 -6.09 -2.74
CA GLU A 254 -23.79 -5.74 -2.57
C GLU A 254 -23.95 -4.21 -2.44
N ASP A 255 -23.02 -3.57 -1.73
CA ASP A 255 -22.92 -2.13 -1.61
C ASP A 255 -21.50 -1.63 -1.97
N ALA A 256 -21.40 -0.78 -2.99
CA ALA A 256 -20.15 -0.13 -3.41
C ALA A 256 -20.11 1.36 -3.04
N SER A 257 -21.07 1.85 -2.26
CA SER A 257 -21.27 3.28 -2.01
C SER A 257 -20.04 3.96 -1.38
N VAL A 258 -19.44 3.32 -0.37
CA VAL A 258 -18.22 3.79 0.31
C VAL A 258 -17.03 3.80 -0.65
N PHE A 259 -16.85 2.73 -1.45
CA PHE A 259 -15.81 2.69 -2.46
C PHE A 259 -15.94 3.81 -3.49
N TYR A 260 -17.17 4.12 -3.93
CA TYR A 260 -17.41 5.23 -4.84
C TYR A 260 -17.15 6.59 -4.21
N ASP A 261 -17.40 6.76 -2.91
CA ASP A 261 -17.03 7.99 -2.20
C ASP A 261 -15.51 8.16 -2.13
N LEU A 262 -14.75 7.09 -1.87
CA LEU A 262 -13.29 7.09 -1.94
C LEU A 262 -12.78 7.54 -3.32
N ILE A 263 -13.31 6.97 -4.39
CA ILE A 263 -12.97 7.34 -5.77
C ILE A 263 -13.25 8.82 -6.04
N ARG A 264 -14.40 9.34 -5.57
CA ARG A 264 -14.77 10.74 -5.79
C ARG A 264 -13.85 11.70 -5.06
N ARG A 265 -13.49 11.38 -3.81
CA ARG A 265 -12.70 12.25 -2.93
C ARG A 265 -11.20 12.19 -3.18
N SER A 266 -10.65 11.09 -3.70
CA SER A 266 -9.21 10.99 -3.98
C SER A 266 -8.76 12.01 -5.03
N ILE A 267 -7.51 12.45 -5.04
CA ILE A 267 -7.00 13.34 -6.11
C ILE A 267 -6.71 12.58 -7.41
N GLY A 268 -6.46 11.28 -7.31
CA GLY A 268 -6.21 10.37 -8.42
C GLY A 268 -6.35 8.92 -8.00
N VAL A 269 -6.35 8.02 -8.99
CA VAL A 269 -6.39 6.57 -8.77
C VAL A 269 -5.21 5.90 -9.48
N THR A 270 -4.38 5.18 -8.76
CA THR A 270 -3.37 4.28 -9.33
C THR A 270 -3.87 2.84 -9.36
N ILE A 271 -3.50 2.10 -10.40
CA ILE A 271 -3.89 0.69 -10.57
C ILE A 271 -2.66 -0.14 -10.96
N ALA A 272 -2.20 -1.01 -10.05
CA ALA A 272 -1.16 -1.98 -10.32
C ALA A 272 -1.79 -3.27 -10.87
N GLN A 273 -1.31 -3.78 -12.02
CA GLN A 273 -1.93 -4.95 -12.65
C GLN A 273 -1.45 -6.29 -12.09
N GLU A 274 -0.19 -6.34 -11.68
CA GLU A 274 0.52 -7.47 -11.06
C GLU A 274 0.01 -8.86 -11.48
N PRO A 275 0.09 -9.21 -12.78
CA PRO A 275 -0.64 -10.36 -13.31
C PRO A 275 -0.18 -11.70 -12.71
N ASN A 276 1.02 -11.76 -12.13
CA ASN A 276 1.50 -12.95 -11.41
C ASN A 276 0.83 -13.04 -10.04
N CYS A 277 0.86 -11.96 -9.26
CA CYS A 277 0.21 -11.85 -7.95
C CYS A 277 -1.30 -12.10 -8.05
N VAL A 278 -1.98 -11.53 -9.05
CA VAL A 278 -3.40 -11.85 -9.34
C VAL A 278 -3.64 -13.35 -9.51
N ARG A 279 -2.70 -14.08 -10.14
CA ARG A 279 -2.85 -15.53 -10.32
C ARG A 279 -2.58 -16.31 -9.04
N GLU A 280 -1.58 -15.90 -8.28
CA GLU A 280 -1.07 -16.58 -7.09
C GLU A 280 -1.96 -16.33 -5.86
N CYS A 281 -2.55 -15.15 -5.75
CA CYS A 281 -3.30 -14.71 -4.57
C CYS A 281 -4.83 -14.94 -4.69
N GLN A 282 -5.36 -15.29 -5.86
CA GLN A 282 -6.81 -15.58 -5.97
C GLN A 282 -7.19 -16.84 -5.17
N ILE A 283 -8.45 -16.92 -4.72
CA ILE A 283 -8.94 -18.12 -4.04
C ILE A 283 -9.04 -19.29 -5.02
N ASP A 284 -8.78 -20.51 -4.53
CA ASP A 284 -8.91 -21.74 -5.30
C ASP A 284 -10.25 -21.83 -6.06
N GLY A 285 -10.16 -22.23 -7.32
CA GLY A 285 -11.29 -22.34 -8.26
C GLY A 285 -11.67 -21.04 -8.96
N GLU A 286 -11.18 -19.89 -8.50
CA GLU A 286 -11.34 -18.64 -9.22
C GLU A 286 -10.52 -18.66 -10.54
N ARG A 287 -10.95 -17.85 -11.50
CA ARG A 287 -10.29 -17.69 -12.81
C ARG A 287 -10.16 -16.22 -13.14
N LEU A 288 -9.53 -15.50 -12.23
CA LEU A 288 -9.26 -14.08 -12.34
C LEU A 288 -8.05 -13.85 -13.24
N THR A 289 -8.11 -12.72 -13.96
CA THR A 289 -6.98 -12.24 -14.75
C THR A 289 -6.91 -10.74 -14.59
N ALA A 290 -5.69 -10.18 -14.59
CA ALA A 290 -5.49 -8.74 -14.50
C ALA A 290 -6.32 -7.96 -15.55
N PRO A 291 -6.41 -8.37 -16.84
CA PRO A 291 -7.29 -7.69 -17.79
C PRO A 291 -8.77 -7.72 -17.43
N TRP A 292 -9.28 -8.81 -16.83
CA TRP A 292 -10.67 -8.89 -16.40
C TRP A 292 -10.93 -7.97 -15.20
N LEU A 293 -10.05 -8.03 -14.18
CA LEU A 293 -10.13 -7.20 -12.98
C LEU A 293 -10.03 -5.71 -13.32
N GLN A 294 -9.05 -5.32 -14.13
CA GLN A 294 -8.91 -3.95 -14.63
C GLN A 294 -10.19 -3.49 -15.32
N LYS A 295 -10.78 -4.31 -16.20
CA LYS A 295 -12.04 -3.96 -16.86
C LYS A 295 -13.17 -3.71 -15.86
N GLN A 296 -13.31 -4.54 -14.83
CA GLN A 296 -14.34 -4.36 -13.79
C GLN A 296 -14.08 -3.10 -12.96
N LEU A 297 -12.83 -2.88 -12.53
CA LEU A 297 -12.44 -1.70 -11.76
C LEU A 297 -12.69 -0.41 -12.55
N LEU A 298 -12.34 -0.38 -13.84
CA LEU A 298 -12.66 0.74 -14.72
C LEU A 298 -14.17 0.98 -14.86
N ASN A 299 -15.01 -0.05 -14.76
CA ASN A 299 -16.47 0.13 -14.73
C ASN A 299 -16.93 0.74 -13.40
N HIS A 300 -16.34 0.34 -12.27
CA HIS A 300 -16.61 0.98 -10.98
C HIS A 300 -16.20 2.46 -10.96
N LEU A 301 -15.02 2.80 -11.49
CA LEU A 301 -14.59 4.19 -11.64
C LEU A 301 -15.57 5.02 -12.47
N ARG A 302 -16.04 4.49 -13.61
CA ARG A 302 -17.05 5.18 -14.43
C ARG A 302 -18.38 5.35 -13.69
N ARG A 303 -18.86 4.32 -13.00
CA ARG A 303 -20.10 4.39 -12.21
C ARG A 303 -20.01 5.40 -11.06
N ALA A 304 -18.84 5.53 -10.45
CA ALA A 304 -18.62 6.50 -9.39
C ALA A 304 -18.64 7.95 -9.92
N LEU A 305 -18.13 8.19 -11.13
CA LEU A 305 -17.75 9.52 -11.60
C LEU A 305 -18.63 10.16 -12.69
N CYS A 306 -19.45 9.41 -13.45
CA CYS A 306 -20.00 9.89 -14.73
C CYS A 306 -21.53 10.15 -14.78
#